data_AF-A0A7S1RL13-F1
#
_entry.id   AF-A0A7S1RL13-F1
#
_cell.length_a   1.000
_cell.length_b   1.000
_cell.length_c   1.000
_cell.angle_alpha   90.00
_cell.angle_beta   90.00
_cell.angle_gamma   90.00
#
_symmetry.space_group_name_H-M   'P 1'
#
loop_
_entity.id
_entity.type
_entity.pdbx_description
1 polymer ?
#
loop_
_entity_poly.entity_id
_entity_poly.type
_entity_poly.pdbx_seq_one_letter_code
_entity_poly.pdbx_strand_id
1 'polypeptide(L)'
;MKLFDVAKSVGRLAVSAFFILSENPDALLLLILFALAMAIFISARYRETVNLIEEASAQEESIIETVQESLTNYRLIRDYGLMPTIQEALQANIDRFNAANVLVSLRGVARDYFPGGLSTVLLALYIPAGGEAVISGSIQIGVFLATVNLLKDIGSSYSAIFNSLLDITKAIEPMTKVTSLMNLRSRSQMLRRATEQR
;
A
#
# COMPACT_ATOMS: atom_id res chain seq x y z
N MET A 1 11.80 -2.15 -9.94
CA MET A 1 10.66 -1.94 -10.86
C MET A 1 9.60 -1.00 -10.27
N LYS A 2 9.10 -1.18 -9.04
CA LYS A 2 8.01 -0.33 -8.49
C LYS A 2 8.32 1.17 -8.30
N LEU A 3 9.59 1.51 -8.06
CA LEU A 3 10.03 2.91 -7.96
C LEU A 3 9.91 3.66 -9.30
N PHE A 4 10.06 2.94 -10.41
CA PHE A 4 9.83 3.46 -11.76
C PHE A 4 8.33 3.64 -12.02
N ASP A 5 7.47 2.77 -11.49
CA ASP A 5 6.01 2.92 -11.60
C ASP A 5 5.51 4.15 -10.81
N VAL A 6 6.09 4.44 -9.66
CA VAL A 6 5.85 5.69 -8.91
C VAL A 6 6.31 6.89 -9.74
N ALA A 7 7.54 6.88 -10.26
CA ALA A 7 8.06 7.97 -11.07
C ALA A 7 7.22 8.22 -12.34
N LYS A 8 6.75 7.15 -13.00
CA LYS A 8 5.86 7.22 -14.16
C LYS A 8 4.50 7.81 -13.81
N SER A 9 3.93 7.40 -12.69
CA SER A 9 2.61 7.88 -12.24
C SER A 9 2.65 9.35 -11.79
N VAL A 10 3.70 9.73 -11.07
CA VAL A 10 3.97 11.13 -10.69
C VAL A 10 4.24 11.98 -11.93
N GLY A 11 5.03 11.48 -12.88
CA GLY A 11 5.29 12.15 -14.16
C GLY A 11 4.03 12.39 -14.97
N ARG A 12 3.13 11.40 -15.04
CA ARG A 12 1.82 11.54 -15.68
C ARG A 12 1.01 12.65 -15.00
N LEU A 13 0.89 12.63 -13.67
CA LEU A 13 0.16 13.67 -12.93
C LEU A 13 0.77 15.07 -13.11
N ALA A 14 2.10 15.20 -13.14
CA ALA A 14 2.78 16.48 -13.35
C ALA A 14 2.52 17.05 -14.75
N VAL A 15 2.62 16.23 -15.79
CA VAL A 15 2.30 16.63 -17.18
C VAL A 15 0.83 17.00 -17.32
N SER A 16 -0.05 16.24 -16.68
CA SER A 16 -1.48 16.49 -16.65
C SER A 16 -1.86 17.79 -15.93
N ALA A 17 -1.22 18.09 -14.80
CA ALA A 17 -1.39 19.34 -14.08
C ALA A 17 -0.85 20.54 -14.88
N PHE A 18 0.30 20.37 -15.54
CA PHE A 18 0.90 21.39 -16.42
C PHE A 18 0.01 21.71 -17.63
N PHE A 19 -0.57 20.69 -18.26
CA PHE A 19 -1.49 20.85 -19.40
C PHE A 19 -2.75 21.62 -19.00
N ILE A 20 -3.36 21.31 -17.85
CA ILE A 20 -4.53 22.03 -17.34
C ILE A 20 -4.20 23.47 -16.98
N LEU A 21 -3.05 23.71 -16.35
CA LEU A 21 -2.58 25.06 -15.98
C LEU A 21 -2.47 25.98 -17.21
N SER A 22 -2.13 25.41 -18.36
CA SER A 22 -1.93 26.17 -19.59
C SER A 22 -3.24 26.50 -20.33
N GLU A 23 -4.34 25.77 -20.08
CA GLU A 23 -5.49 25.76 -21.00
C GLU A 23 -6.84 26.06 -20.35
N ASN A 24 -7.05 25.77 -19.05
CA ASN A 24 -8.29 26.12 -18.34
C ASN A 24 -8.06 26.38 -16.84
N PRO A 25 -7.99 27.65 -16.40
CA PRO A 25 -7.79 27.99 -14.99
C PRO A 25 -8.95 27.56 -14.07
N ASP A 26 -10.17 27.45 -14.59
CA ASP A 26 -11.35 27.05 -13.80
C ASP A 26 -11.35 25.56 -13.42
N ALA A 27 -10.79 24.70 -14.29
CA ALA A 27 -10.64 23.27 -14.02
C ALA A 27 -9.54 22.95 -12.99
N LEU A 28 -8.68 23.93 -12.70
CA LEU A 28 -7.57 23.82 -11.75
C LEU A 28 -8.10 23.67 -10.31
N LEU A 29 -9.16 24.39 -9.97
CA LEU A 29 -9.79 24.30 -8.64
C LEU A 29 -10.31 22.89 -8.37
N LEU A 30 -10.95 22.27 -9.36
CA LEU A 30 -11.44 20.89 -9.30
C LEU A 30 -10.31 19.87 -9.09
N LEU A 31 -9.16 20.08 -9.75
CA LEU A 31 -8.00 19.22 -9.62
C LEU A 31 -7.30 19.37 -8.27
N ILE A 32 -7.16 20.62 -7.77
CA ILE A 32 -6.66 20.87 -6.41
C ILE A 32 -7.59 20.24 -5.38
N LEU A 33 -8.91 20.39 -5.53
CA LEU A 33 -9.88 19.80 -4.63
C LEU A 33 -9.80 18.27 -4.63
N PHE A 34 -9.61 17.65 -5.80
CA PHE A 34 -9.34 16.22 -5.92
C PHE A 34 -8.05 15.82 -5.17
N ALA A 35 -6.95 16.52 -5.42
CA ALA A 35 -5.65 16.23 -4.81
C ALA A 35 -5.69 16.39 -3.28
N LEU A 36 -6.39 17.41 -2.78
CA LEU A 36 -6.51 17.73 -1.36
C LEU A 36 -7.42 16.70 -0.66
N ALA A 37 -8.55 16.33 -1.27
CA ALA A 37 -9.42 15.26 -0.77
C ALA A 37 -8.69 13.90 -0.71
N MET A 38 -7.91 13.58 -1.75
CA MET A 38 -7.08 12.37 -1.76
C MET A 38 -5.96 12.41 -0.73
N ALA A 39 -5.28 13.55 -0.57
CA ALA A 39 -4.20 13.71 0.41
C ALA A 39 -4.72 13.59 1.85
N ILE A 40 -5.88 14.16 2.16
CA ILE A 40 -6.54 14.00 3.46
C ILE A 40 -6.92 12.53 3.69
N PHE A 41 -7.54 11.89 2.69
CA PHE A 41 -7.94 10.48 2.81
C PHE A 41 -6.74 9.55 3.05
N ILE A 42 -5.68 9.73 2.27
CA ILE A 42 -4.44 8.98 2.38
C ILE A 42 -3.80 9.21 3.74
N SER A 43 -3.59 10.46 4.15
CA SER A 43 -2.94 10.77 5.43
C SER A 43 -3.71 10.25 6.64
N ALA A 44 -5.05 10.34 6.62
CA ALA A 44 -5.90 9.82 7.69
C ALA A 44 -5.84 8.29 7.79
N ARG A 45 -5.84 7.58 6.66
CA ARG A 45 -5.92 6.11 6.63
C ARG A 45 -4.59 5.40 6.51
N TYR A 46 -3.50 6.11 6.22
CA TYR A 46 -2.19 5.50 6.01
C TYR A 46 -1.72 4.71 7.24
N ARG A 47 -1.73 5.33 8.43
CA ARG A 47 -1.30 4.69 9.67
C ARG A 47 -2.13 3.44 9.98
N GLU A 48 -3.45 3.56 9.87
CA GLU A 48 -4.35 2.47 10.16
C GLU A 48 -4.17 1.29 9.18
N THR A 49 -3.94 1.59 7.90
CA THR A 49 -3.69 0.57 6.87
C THR A 49 -2.36 -0.14 7.11
N VAL A 50 -1.30 0.61 7.46
CA VAL A 50 0.01 0.05 7.79
C VAL A 50 -0.08 -0.86 9.01
N ASN A 51 -0.72 -0.42 10.09
CA ASN A 51 -0.85 -1.22 11.32
C ASN A 51 -1.57 -2.55 11.07
N LEU A 52 -2.62 -2.57 10.24
CA LEU A 52 -3.33 -3.81 9.91
C LEU A 52 -2.49 -4.78 9.07
N ILE A 53 -1.71 -4.24 8.14
CA ILE A 53 -0.80 -5.03 7.32
C ILE A 53 0.28 -5.64 8.23
N GLU A 54 0.85 -4.85 9.13
CA GLU A 54 1.84 -5.30 10.11
C GLU A 54 1.26 -6.39 11.03
N GLU A 55 0.03 -6.22 11.53
CA GLU A 55 -0.64 -7.21 12.37
C GLU A 55 -0.87 -8.54 11.61
N ALA A 56 -1.31 -8.49 10.36
CA ALA A 56 -1.47 -9.67 9.53
C ALA A 56 -0.12 -10.36 9.25
N SER A 57 0.93 -9.59 8.98
CA SER A 57 2.29 -10.10 8.79
C SER A 57 2.87 -10.72 10.07
N ALA A 58 2.56 -10.19 11.25
CA ALA A 58 2.96 -10.79 12.52
C ALA A 58 2.30 -12.16 12.76
N GLN A 59 1.03 -12.33 12.39
CA GLN A 59 0.37 -13.64 12.47
C GLN A 59 0.95 -14.64 11.46
N GLU A 60 1.35 -14.19 10.27
CA GLU A 60 2.05 -15.02 9.29
C GLU A 60 3.40 -15.51 9.84
N GLU A 61 4.16 -14.64 10.50
CA GLU A 61 5.43 -15.02 11.15
C GLU A 61 5.24 -16.12 12.19
N SER A 62 4.17 -16.06 13.00
CA SER A 62 3.86 -17.09 14.01
C SER A 62 3.58 -18.48 13.41
N ILE A 63 2.93 -18.52 12.24
CA ILE A 63 2.72 -19.79 11.50
C ILE A 63 4.07 -20.37 11.06
N ILE A 64 4.92 -19.53 10.46
CA ILE A 64 6.25 -19.94 9.98
C ILE A 64 7.11 -20.45 11.14
N GLU A 65 7.10 -19.74 12.27
CA GLU A 65 7.83 -20.13 13.48
C GLU A 65 7.37 -21.50 14.00
N THR A 66 6.05 -21.71 14.11
CA THR A 66 5.47 -22.99 14.56
C THR A 66 5.91 -24.15 13.67
N VAL A 67 5.89 -23.95 12.35
CA VAL A 67 6.32 -24.96 11.37
C VAL A 67 7.82 -25.22 11.51
N GLN A 68 8.63 -24.18 11.63
CA GLN A 68 10.08 -24.30 11.75
C GLN A 68 10.49 -25.01 13.05
N GLU A 69 9.84 -24.71 14.16
CA GLU A 69 10.04 -25.40 15.44
C GLU A 69 9.64 -26.87 15.34
N SER A 70 8.51 -27.15 14.69
CA SER A 70 8.02 -28.51 14.47
C SER A 70 8.98 -29.36 13.65
N LEU A 71 9.57 -28.79 12.60
CA LEU A 71 10.57 -29.46 11.78
C LEU A 71 11.88 -29.69 12.55
N THR A 72 12.30 -28.70 13.35
CA THR A 72 13.53 -28.79 14.16
C THR A 72 13.41 -29.87 15.23
N ASN A 73 12.24 -29.96 15.88
CA ASN A 73 11.97 -30.87 16.99
C ASN A 73 11.19 -32.13 16.58
N TYR A 74 11.15 -32.47 15.28
CA TYR A 74 10.30 -33.53 14.75
C TYR A 74 10.46 -34.88 15.46
N ARG A 75 11.71 -35.29 15.75
CA ARG A 75 11.97 -36.55 16.49
C ARG A 75 11.31 -36.55 17.86
N LEU A 76 11.43 -35.45 18.60
CA LEU A 76 10.87 -35.33 19.94
C LEU A 76 9.33 -35.32 19.89
N ILE A 77 8.73 -34.59 18.94
CA ILE A 77 7.28 -34.56 18.74
C ILE A 77 6.74 -35.96 18.43
N ARG A 78 7.41 -36.69 17.53
CA ARG A 78 7.01 -38.04 17.14
C ARG A 78 7.16 -39.03 18.29
N ASP A 79 8.31 -38.99 18.98
CA ASP A 79 8.64 -39.96 20.03
C ASP A 79 7.74 -39.77 21.28
N TYR A 80 7.22 -38.56 21.52
CA TYR A 80 6.23 -38.26 22.58
C TYR A 80 4.76 -38.28 22.10
N GLY A 81 4.49 -38.54 20.81
CA GLY A 81 3.12 -38.58 20.28
C GLY A 81 2.39 -37.22 20.30
N LEU A 82 3.11 -36.10 20.28
CA LEU A 82 2.57 -34.73 20.43
C LEU A 82 2.01 -34.13 19.12
N MET A 83 2.01 -34.89 18.02
CA MET A 83 1.56 -34.41 16.71
C MET A 83 0.15 -33.78 16.73
N PRO A 84 -0.86 -34.35 17.44
CA PRO A 84 -2.19 -33.73 17.51
C PRO A 84 -2.17 -32.35 18.14
N THR A 85 -1.39 -32.15 19.22
CA THR A 85 -1.27 -30.87 19.91
C THR A 85 -0.62 -29.80 19.04
N ILE A 86 0.40 -30.18 18.27
CA ILE A 86 1.05 -29.28 17.30
C ILE A 86 0.09 -28.92 16.17
N GLN A 87 -0.71 -29.88 15.70
CA GLN A 87 -1.71 -29.64 14.65
C GLN A 87 -2.80 -28.68 15.14
N GLU A 88 -3.28 -28.83 16.38
CA GLU A 88 -4.25 -27.91 16.99
C GLU A 88 -3.68 -26.49 17.13
N ALA A 89 -2.42 -26.37 17.57
CA ALA A 89 -1.74 -25.08 17.67
C ALA A 89 -1.56 -24.41 16.30
N LEU A 90 -1.15 -25.17 15.28
CA LEU A 90 -1.02 -24.68 13.92
C LEU A 90 -2.36 -24.24 13.33
N GLN A 91 -3.42 -25.04 13.54
CA GLN A 91 -4.77 -24.71 13.08
C GLN A 91 -5.26 -23.39 13.73
N ALA A 92 -5.05 -23.22 15.03
CA ALA A 92 -5.41 -21.99 15.73
C ALA A 92 -4.67 -20.76 15.18
N ASN A 93 -3.38 -20.90 14.83
CA ASN A 93 -2.59 -19.83 14.22
C ASN A 93 -3.09 -19.49 12.80
N ILE A 94 -3.45 -20.50 12.01
CA ILE A 94 -4.06 -20.33 10.68
C ILE A 94 -5.39 -19.60 10.78
N ASP A 95 -6.25 -19.95 11.75
CA ASP A 95 -7.55 -19.31 11.93
C ASP A 95 -7.40 -17.82 12.31
N ARG A 96 -6.41 -17.49 13.16
CA ARG A 96 -6.07 -16.10 13.52
C ARG A 96 -5.55 -15.31 12.32
N PHE A 97 -4.63 -15.89 11.54
CA PHE A 97 -4.12 -15.27 10.33
C PHE A 97 -5.24 -15.00 9.32
N ASN A 98 -6.13 -15.98 9.10
CA ASN A 98 -7.27 -15.82 8.19
C ASN A 98 -8.20 -14.69 8.64
N ALA A 99 -8.50 -14.60 9.94
CA ALA A 99 -9.32 -13.52 10.48
C ALA A 99 -8.69 -12.14 10.25
N ALA A 100 -7.39 -11.99 10.52
CA ALA A 100 -6.66 -10.75 10.27
C ALA A 100 -6.62 -10.41 8.77
N ASN A 101 -6.37 -11.39 7.91
CA ASN A 101 -6.25 -11.20 6.47
C ASN A 101 -7.59 -10.82 5.80
N VAL A 102 -8.71 -11.31 6.32
CA VAL A 102 -10.05 -10.87 5.89
C VAL A 102 -10.25 -9.37 6.18
N LEU A 103 -9.83 -8.87 7.34
CA LEU A 103 -9.92 -7.44 7.68
C LEU A 103 -9.06 -6.57 6.77
N VAL A 104 -7.83 -7.01 6.47
CA VAL A 104 -6.94 -6.35 5.51
C VAL A 104 -7.58 -6.29 4.12
N SER A 105 -8.15 -7.41 3.66
CA SER A 105 -8.78 -7.52 2.34
C SER A 105 -10.02 -6.63 2.24
N LEU A 106 -10.89 -6.63 3.25
CA LEU A 106 -12.10 -5.81 3.29
C LEU A 106 -11.77 -4.31 3.22
N ARG A 107 -10.75 -3.87 3.96
CA ARG A 107 -10.30 -2.47 3.92
C ARG A 107 -9.53 -2.14 2.65
N GLY A 108 -8.83 -3.11 2.07
CA GLY A 108 -8.22 -3.01 0.74
C GLY A 108 -9.24 -2.66 -0.34
N VAL A 109 -10.40 -3.33 -0.33
CA VAL A 109 -11.52 -3.03 -1.24
C VAL A 109 -11.96 -1.57 -1.09
N ALA A 110 -12.24 -1.10 0.13
CA ALA A 110 -12.68 0.29 0.34
C ALA A 110 -11.65 1.32 -0.18
N ARG A 111 -10.35 1.04 -0.01
CA ARG A 111 -9.27 1.86 -0.54
C ARG A 111 -9.23 1.85 -2.07
N ASP A 112 -9.45 0.72 -2.71
CA ASP A 112 -9.32 0.60 -4.16
C ASP A 112 -10.50 1.25 -4.90
N TYR A 113 -11.71 1.21 -4.33
CA TYR A 113 -12.91 1.83 -4.91
C TYR A 113 -13.03 3.34 -4.62
N PHE A 114 -12.46 3.85 -3.53
CA PHE A 114 -12.60 5.27 -3.15
C PHE A 114 -12.08 6.27 -4.20
N PRO A 115 -10.88 6.12 -4.79
CA PRO A 115 -10.37 7.03 -5.82
C PRO A 115 -11.24 7.05 -7.08
N GLY A 116 -11.81 5.90 -7.47
CA GLY A 116 -12.71 5.80 -8.62
C GLY A 116 -14.10 6.40 -8.34
N GLY A 117 -14.61 6.23 -7.12
CA GLY A 117 -15.84 6.89 -6.68
C GLY A 117 -15.69 8.42 -6.66
N LEU A 118 -14.59 8.91 -6.10
CA LEU A 118 -14.29 10.34 -6.01
C LEU A 118 -14.15 10.98 -7.40
N SER A 119 -13.44 10.33 -8.34
CA SER A 119 -13.31 10.83 -9.70
C SER A 119 -14.65 10.87 -10.44
N THR A 120 -15.51 9.88 -10.23
CA THR A 120 -16.85 9.83 -10.85
C THR A 120 -17.76 10.94 -10.33
N VAL A 121 -17.74 11.22 -9.02
CA VAL A 121 -18.54 12.30 -8.42
C VAL A 121 -18.08 13.67 -8.92
N LEU A 122 -16.76 13.90 -8.97
CA LEU A 122 -16.21 15.15 -9.46
C LEU A 122 -16.44 15.36 -10.95
N LEU A 123 -16.38 14.27 -11.74
CA LEU A 123 -16.74 14.31 -13.15
C LEU A 123 -18.23 14.65 -13.34
N ALA A 124 -19.11 14.06 -12.55
CA ALA A 124 -20.55 14.34 -12.59
C ALA A 124 -20.86 15.81 -12.25
N LEU A 125 -20.09 16.43 -11.35
CA LEU A 125 -20.21 17.85 -11.02
C LEU A 125 -19.64 18.76 -12.13
N TYR A 126 -18.56 18.33 -12.79
CA TYR A 126 -17.88 19.13 -13.81
C TYR A 126 -18.61 19.16 -15.16
N ILE A 127 -19.24 18.06 -15.59
CA ILE A 127 -19.95 17.98 -16.87
C ILE A 127 -20.97 19.12 -17.07
N PRO A 128 -21.87 19.45 -16.12
CA PRO A 128 -22.82 20.54 -16.32
C PRO A 128 -22.14 21.92 -16.36
N ALA A 129 -21.18 22.19 -15.46
CA ALA A 129 -20.47 23.47 -15.40
C ALA A 129 -19.57 23.71 -16.62
N GLY A 130 -18.79 22.71 -17.03
CA GLY A 130 -17.95 22.78 -18.21
C GLY A 130 -18.74 22.70 -19.52
N GLY A 131 -19.91 22.04 -19.51
CA GLY A 131 -20.81 21.98 -20.66
C GLY A 131 -21.37 23.36 -21.03
N GLU A 132 -21.75 24.16 -20.03
CA GLU A 132 -22.20 25.54 -20.25
C GLU A 132 -21.08 26.42 -20.83
N ALA A 133 -19.85 26.25 -20.35
CA ALA A 133 -18.67 26.96 -20.85
C ALA A 133 -18.30 26.60 -22.31
N VAL A 134 -18.58 25.36 -22.74
CA VAL A 134 -18.41 24.94 -24.14
C VAL A 134 -19.50 25.55 -25.02
N ILE A 135 -20.75 25.59 -24.55
CA ILE A 135 -21.88 26.16 -25.29
C ILE A 135 -21.71 27.68 -25.45
N SER A 136 -21.16 28.37 -24.45
CA SER A 136 -20.84 29.79 -24.51
C SER A 136 -19.64 30.13 -25.41
N GLY A 137 -18.94 29.10 -25.92
CA GLY A 137 -17.76 29.25 -26.77
C GLY A 137 -16.48 29.65 -26.03
N SER A 138 -16.51 29.70 -24.70
CA SER A 138 -15.35 30.07 -23.88
C SER A 138 -14.26 28.99 -23.86
N ILE A 139 -14.64 27.72 -24.04
CA ILE A 139 -13.73 26.57 -24.05
C ILE A 139 -13.95 25.75 -25.33
N GLN A 140 -12.86 25.34 -25.99
CA GLN A 140 -12.93 24.42 -27.12
C GLN A 140 -13.34 23.02 -26.66
N ILE A 141 -14.19 22.35 -27.45
CA ILE A 141 -14.66 20.98 -27.19
C ILE A 141 -13.50 20.00 -26.93
N GLY A 142 -12.38 20.17 -27.64
CA GLY A 142 -11.19 19.33 -27.46
C GLY A 142 -10.60 19.41 -26.06
N VAL A 143 -10.49 20.63 -25.51
CA VAL A 143 -9.92 20.86 -24.17
C VAL A 143 -10.87 20.35 -23.09
N PHE A 144 -12.18 20.53 -23.28
CA PHE A 144 -13.19 19.95 -22.38
C PHE A 144 -13.10 18.42 -22.33
N LEU A 145 -13.03 17.76 -23.49
CA LEU A 145 -12.93 16.30 -23.57
C LEU A 145 -11.60 15.77 -23.00
N ALA A 146 -10.50 16.50 -23.22
CA ALA A 146 -9.21 16.19 -22.63
C ALA A 146 -9.26 16.27 -21.09
N THR A 147 -9.91 17.29 -20.54
CA THR A 147 -10.08 17.48 -19.09
C THR A 147 -10.93 16.36 -18.47
N VAL A 148 -12.00 15.95 -19.14
CA VAL A 148 -12.85 14.82 -18.72
C VAL A 148 -12.07 13.50 -18.70
N ASN A 149 -11.33 13.20 -19.77
CA ASN A 149 -10.50 12.00 -19.84
C ASN A 149 -9.42 12.01 -18.75
N LEU A 150 -8.83 13.17 -18.50
CA LEU A 150 -7.86 13.31 -17.43
C LEU A 150 -8.47 13.01 -16.06
N LEU A 151 -9.62 13.60 -15.74
CA LEU A 151 -10.30 13.36 -14.47
C LEU A 151 -10.66 11.89 -14.26
N LYS A 152 -11.03 11.19 -15.34
CA LYS A 152 -11.30 9.75 -15.29
C LYS A 152 -10.05 8.95 -14.93
N ASP A 153 -8.90 9.34 -15.48
CA ASP A 153 -7.62 8.65 -15.30
C ASP A 153 -6.88 9.04 -14.00
N ILE A 154 -7.23 10.16 -13.38
CA ILE A 154 -6.53 10.67 -12.21
C ILE A 154 -6.73 9.77 -10.99
N GLY A 155 -7.95 9.23 -10.80
CA GLY A 155 -8.26 8.36 -9.67
C GLY A 155 -7.46 7.06 -9.67
N SER A 156 -7.33 6.41 -10.84
CA SER A 156 -6.52 5.20 -10.98
C SER A 156 -5.02 5.49 -10.80
N SER A 157 -4.55 6.64 -11.27
CA SER A 157 -3.16 7.09 -11.12
C SER A 157 -2.79 7.32 -9.64
N TYR A 158 -3.67 7.95 -8.86
CA TYR A 158 -3.46 8.13 -7.42
C TYR A 158 -3.50 6.80 -6.64
N SER A 159 -4.43 5.91 -6.99
CA SER A 159 -4.50 4.57 -6.39
C SER A 159 -3.20 3.79 -6.62
N ALA A 160 -2.65 3.84 -7.84
CA ALA A 160 -1.38 3.20 -8.18
C ALA A 160 -0.19 3.74 -7.37
N ILE A 161 -0.12 5.07 -7.18
CA ILE A 161 0.92 5.71 -6.36
C ILE A 161 0.80 5.26 -4.91
N PHE A 162 -0.42 5.28 -4.35
CA PHE A 162 -0.64 4.89 -2.96
C PHE A 162 -0.29 3.42 -2.71
N ASN A 163 -0.71 2.51 -3.59
CA ASN A 163 -0.37 1.09 -3.50
C ASN A 163 1.14 0.85 -3.62
N SER A 164 1.81 1.58 -4.51
CA SER A 164 3.27 1.48 -4.66
C SER A 164 4.02 1.98 -3.42
N LEU A 165 3.54 3.05 -2.78
CA LEU A 165 4.09 3.54 -1.52
C LEU A 165 3.91 2.51 -0.39
N LEU A 166 2.72 1.91 -0.30
CA LEU A 166 2.47 0.84 0.68
C LEU A 166 3.40 -0.36 0.46
N ASP A 167 3.62 -0.77 -0.78
CA ASP A 167 4.54 -1.87 -1.09
C ASP A 167 5.99 -1.54 -0.72
N ILE A 168 6.43 -0.29 -0.92
CA ILE A 168 7.75 0.15 -0.46
C ILE A 168 7.83 0.08 1.06
N THR A 169 6.79 0.50 1.78
CA THR A 169 6.79 0.47 3.25
C THR A 169 6.85 -0.95 3.80
N LYS A 170 6.15 -1.90 3.16
CA LYS A 170 6.26 -3.33 3.50
C LYS A 170 7.68 -3.88 3.31
N ALA A 171 8.45 -3.36 2.36
CA ALA A 171 9.83 -3.81 2.13
C ALA A 171 10.84 -3.24 3.14
N ILE A 172 10.56 -2.06 3.72
CA ILE A 172 11.44 -1.39 4.69
C ILE A 172 11.55 -2.18 6.00
N GLU A 173 10.47 -2.81 6.45
CA GLU A 173 10.44 -3.55 7.72
C GLU A 173 11.39 -4.77 7.73
N PRO A 174 11.31 -5.72 6.75
CA PRO A 174 12.29 -6.80 6.63
C PRO A 174 13.73 -6.29 6.48
N MET A 175 13.94 -5.20 5.72
CA MET A 175 15.27 -4.61 5.55
C MET A 175 15.83 -4.08 6.88
N THR A 176 14.98 -3.49 7.71
CA THR A 176 15.36 -3.02 9.05
C THR A 176 15.75 -4.20 9.95
N LYS A 177 14.98 -5.29 9.91
CA LYS A 177 15.27 -6.52 10.65
C LYS A 177 16.61 -7.14 10.21
N VAL A 178 16.86 -7.27 8.90
CA VAL A 178 18.15 -7.75 8.37
C VAL A 178 19.29 -6.83 8.74
N THR A 179 19.12 -5.51 8.63
CA THR A 179 20.16 -4.55 9.00
C THR A 179 20.48 -4.62 10.48
N SER A 180 19.47 -4.81 11.34
CA SER A 180 19.68 -5.03 12.78
C SER A 180 20.42 -6.33 13.07
N LEU A 181 20.11 -7.41 12.35
CA LEU A 181 20.78 -8.71 12.47
C LEU A 181 22.23 -8.64 11.98
N MET A 182 22.51 -7.88 10.92
CA MET A 182 23.87 -7.64 10.42
C MET A 182 24.69 -6.73 11.34
N ASN A 183 24.04 -5.78 12.01
CA ASN A 183 24.67 -4.88 12.97
C ASN A 183 24.80 -5.49 14.38
N LEU A 184 24.15 -6.63 14.66
CA LEU A 184 24.40 -7.39 15.88
C LEU A 184 25.86 -7.86 15.86
N ARG A 185 26.65 -7.25 16.75
CA ARG A 185 28.09 -7.47 16.90
C ARG A 185 28.39 -8.96 16.83
N SER A 186 29.00 -9.38 15.72
CA SER A 186 29.19 -10.77 15.38
C SER A 186 29.79 -11.51 16.59
N ARG A 187 29.11 -12.57 17.01
CA ARG A 187 29.53 -13.55 18.02
C ARG A 187 30.99 -14.01 17.84
N SER A 188 31.57 -13.83 16.64
CA SER A 188 32.99 -14.02 16.33
C SER A 188 33.94 -13.12 17.14
N GLN A 189 33.56 -11.89 17.54
CA GLN A 189 34.39 -11.04 18.39
C GLN A 189 34.36 -11.47 19.87
N MET A 190 33.26 -12.07 20.35
CA MET A 190 33.19 -12.62 21.71
C MET A 190 34.02 -13.90 21.83
N LEU A 191 33.96 -14.79 20.82
CA LEU A 191 34.77 -16.01 20.80
C LEU A 191 36.27 -15.72 20.68
N ARG A 192 36.69 -14.71 19.89
CA ARG A 192 38.09 -14.29 19.82
C ARG A 192 38.65 -13.83 21.16
N ARG A 193 37.88 -13.04 21.92
CA ARG A 193 38.27 -12.61 23.28
C ARG A 193 38.31 -13.76 24.29
N ALA A 194 37.47 -14.78 24.12
CA ALA A 194 37.48 -15.99 24.96
C ALA A 194 38.67 -16.92 24.64
N THR A 195 39.15 -16.94 23.39
CA THR A 195 40.37 -17.68 23.01
C THR A 195 41.67 -16.93 23.29
N GLU A 196 41.65 -15.59 23.34
CA GLU A 196 42.83 -14.77 23.69
C GLU A 196 43.08 -14.66 25.21
N GLN A 197 42.16 -15.17 26.04
CA GLN A 197 42.30 -15.25 27.50
C GLN A 197 42.73 -16.65 28.01
N ARG A 198 43.17 -17.54 27.11
CA ARG A 198 43.80 -18.83 27.43
C ARG A 198 45.24 -18.85 26.92
#